data_AF-A0A7G5N0V7-F1
#
_entry.id   AF-A0A7G5N0V7-F1
#
_cell.length_a   1.000
_cell.length_b   1.000
_cell.length_c   1.000
_cell.angle_alpha   90.00
_cell.angle_beta   90.00
_cell.angle_gamma   90.00
#
_symmetry.space_group_name_H-M   'P 1'
#
loop_
_entity.id
_entity.type
_entity.pdbx_description
1 polymer ?
#
loop_
_entity_poly.entity_id
_entity_poly.type
_entity_poly.pdbx_seq_one_letter_code
_entity_poly.pdbx_strand_id
1 'polypeptide(L)' 'MPSNKPKIVIRTDESIIEKFEYIAKIDNRSMSNLGEKLILDYISKFEKDNGTINIKTVNMGDNHGTINM' A
#
# COMPACT_ATOMS: atom_id res chain seq x y z
N MET A 1 -7.77 17.56 6.55
CA MET A 1 -6.72 18.01 5.62
C MET A 1 -6.69 17.08 4.42
N PRO A 2 -6.65 17.58 3.18
CA PRO A 2 -6.42 16.72 2.02
C PRO A 2 -5.06 16.04 2.23
N SER A 3 -5.09 14.72 2.38
CA SER A 3 -3.88 13.95 2.59
C SER A 3 -3.21 13.74 1.23
N ASN A 4 -2.05 14.38 1.03
CA ASN A 4 -1.19 14.20 -0.15
C ASN A 4 -0.43 12.87 -0.13
N LYS A 5 -0.78 11.94 0.76
CA LYS A 5 -0.15 10.61 0.79
C LYS A 5 -0.52 9.83 -0.47
N PRO A 6 0.43 9.10 -1.09
CA PRO A 6 0.13 8.19 -2.18
C PRO A 6 -0.88 7.13 -1.71
N LYS A 7 -1.79 6.73 -2.60
CA LYS A 7 -2.88 5.80 -2.29
C LYS A 7 -2.69 4.50 -3.05
N ILE A 8 -2.93 3.39 -2.37
CA ILE A 8 -3.00 2.05 -2.95
C ILE A 8 -4.47 1.66 -3.01
N VAL A 9 -4.95 1.20 -4.16
CA VAL A 9 -6.31 0.69 -4.33
C VAL A 9 -6.25 -0.82 -4.50
N ILE A 10 -6.87 -1.55 -3.58
CA ILE A 10 -6.93 -3.02 -3.60
C ILE A 10 -8.30 -3.42 -4.13
N ARG A 11 -8.33 -4.21 -5.20
CA ARG A 11 -9.57 -4.83 -5.71
C ARG A 11 -9.70 -6.21 -5.08
N THR A 12 -10.82 -6.46 -4.44
CA THR A 12 -11.12 -7.72 -3.74
C THR A 12 -12.64 -7.86 -3.60
N ASP A 13 -13.10 -9.03 -3.17
CA ASP A 13 -14.50 -9.29 -2.86
C ASP A 13 -14.99 -8.57 -1.59
N GLU A 14 -16.28 -8.27 -1.56
CA GLU A 14 -16.95 -7.62 -0.43
C GLU A 14 -16.77 -8.41 0.88
N SER A 15 -16.86 -9.74 0.82
CA SER A 15 -16.66 -10.59 2.01
C SER A 15 -15.28 -10.46 2.66
N ILE A 16 -14.25 -10.09 1.88
CA ILE A 16 -12.90 -9.83 2.39
C ILE A 16 -12.84 -8.46 3.06
N ILE A 17 -13.50 -7.47 2.47
CA ILE A 17 -13.60 -6.10 3.02
C ILE A 17 -14.29 -6.15 4.39
N GLU A 18 -15.40 -6.88 4.51
CA GLU A 18 -16.13 -7.03 5.78
C GLU A 18 -15.28 -7.69 6.87
N LYS A 19 -14.59 -8.78 6.55
CA LYS A 19 -13.67 -9.44 7.49
C LYS A 19 -12.54 -8.51 7.91
N PHE A 20 -12.00 -7.74 6.96
CA PHE A 20 -10.93 -6.80 7.23
C PHE A 20 -11.39 -5.64 8.14
N GLU A 21 -12.59 -5.11 7.90
CA GLU A 21 -13.20 -4.10 8.76
C GLU A 21 -13.43 -4.65 10.18
N TYR A 22 -13.92 -5.88 10.30
CA TYR A 22 -14.13 -6.54 11.59
C TYR A 22 -12.82 -6.66 12.39
N ILE A 23 -11.72 -7.08 11.75
CA ILE A 23 -10.40 -7.16 12.38
C ILE A 23 -9.92 -5.77 12.82
N ALA A 24 -10.08 -4.76 11.97
CA ALA A 24 -9.69 -3.39 12.30
C ALA A 24 -10.43 -2.84 13.53
N LYS A 25 -11.73 -3.16 13.67
CA LYS A 25 -12.53 -2.80 14.85
C LYS A 25 -12.00 -3.47 16.12
N ILE A 26 -11.64 -4.75 16.07
CA ILE A 26 -11.04 -5.47 17.21
C ILE A 26 -9.71 -4.81 17.63
N ASP A 27 -8.88 -4.43 16.65
CA ASP A 27 -7.57 -3.78 16.91
C ASP A 27 -7.71 -2.30 17.33
N ASN A 28 -8.94 -1.77 17.43
CA ASN A 28 -9.24 -0.35 17.68
C ASN A 28 -8.53 0.60 16.69
N ARG A 29 -8.50 0.24 15.41
CA ARG A 29 -7.89 1.03 14.33
C ARG A 29 -8.84 1.20 13.15
N SER A 30 -8.59 2.20 12.33
CA SER A 30 -9.22 2.29 11.00
C SER A 30 -8.63 1.22 10.07
N MET A 31 -9.42 0.78 9.08
CA MET A 31 -8.94 -0.12 8.02
C MET A 31 -7.68 0.43 7.34
N SER A 32 -7.60 1.74 7.09
CA SER A 32 -6.43 2.35 6.47
C SER A 32 -5.18 2.23 7.33
N ASN A 33 -5.29 2.45 8.65
CA ASN A 33 -4.15 2.34 9.56
C ASN A 33 -3.71 0.88 9.73
N LEU A 34 -4.66 -0.05 9.79
CA LEU A 34 -4.35 -1.48 9.82
C LEU A 34 -3.67 -1.92 8.52
N GLY A 35 -4.17 -1.46 7.37
CA GLY A 35 -3.60 -1.74 6.06
C GLY A 35 -2.16 -1.21 5.93
N GLU A 36 -1.92 0.04 6.36
CA GLU A 36 -0.57 0.63 6.38
C GLU A 36 0.38 -0.22 7.24
N LYS A 37 -0.07 -0.63 8.43
CA LYS A 37 0.73 -1.49 9.33
C LYS A 37 1.03 -2.85 8.70
N LEU A 38 0.04 -3.51 8.09
CA LEU A 38 0.21 -4.83 7.47
C LEU A 38 1.19 -4.79 6.29
N ILE A 39 1.14 -3.73 5.47
CA ILE A 39 2.07 -3.53 4.36
C ILE A 39 3.49 -3.37 4.91
N LEU A 40 3.69 -2.52 5.91
CA LEU A 40 5.00 -2.31 6.53
C LEU A 40 5.57 -3.58 7.17
N ASP A 41 4.73 -4.33 7.90
CA ASP A 41 5.11 -5.58 8.54
C ASP A 41 5.51 -6.64 7.50
N TYR A 42 4.74 -6.75 6.41
CA TYR A 42 5.05 -7.66 5.32
C TYR A 42 6.38 -7.31 4.63
N ILE A 43 6.62 -6.03 4.33
CA ILE A 43 7.89 -5.57 3.74
C ILE A 43 9.05 -5.90 4.69
N SER A 44 8.94 -5.55 5.96
CA SER A 44 10.00 -5.79 6.94
C SER A 44 10.31 -7.28 7.09
N LYS A 45 9.28 -8.13 7.13
CA LYS A 45 9.43 -9.59 7.15
C LYS A 45 10.09 -10.11 5.89
N PHE A 46 9.67 -9.61 4.72
CA PHE A 46 10.24 -10.01 3.44
C PHE A 46 11.72 -9.65 3.35
N GLU A 47 12.09 -8.43 3.75
CA GLU A 47 13.47 -7.95 3.73
C GLU A 47 14.38 -8.74 4.69
N LYS A 48 13.84 -9.16 5.84
CA LYS A 48 14.58 -9.99 6.79
C LYS A 48 14.95 -11.34 6.20
N ASP A 49 14.09 -11.92 5.37
CA ASP A 49 14.24 -13.27 4.83
C ASP A 49 14.98 -13.29 3.48
N ASN A 50 14.79 -12.26 2.65
CA ASN A 50 15.28 -12.20 1.26
C ASN A 50 16.38 -11.15 1.03
N GLY A 51 16.71 -10.35 2.04
CA GLY A 51 17.60 -9.19 1.93
C GLY A 51 16.87 -7.89 1.61
N THR A 52 17.55 -6.76 1.80
CA THR A 52 16.98 -5.41 1.67
C THR A 52 16.52 -5.10 0.24
N ILE A 53 15.31 -4.54 0.11
CA ILE A 53 14.77 -4.07 -1.16
C ILE A 53 15.44 -2.72 -1.48
N ASN A 54 16.43 -2.74 -2.37
CA ASN A 54 17.13 -1.52 -2.75
C ASN A 54 16.39 -0.79 -3.88
N ILE A 55 15.40 0.03 -3.52
CA ILE A 55 14.67 0.86 -4.50
C ILE A 55 15.53 2.07 -4.83
N LYS A 56 16.41 1.96 -5.84
CA LYS A 56 16.98 3.16 -6.47
C LYS A 56 15.81 3.96 -7.03
N THR A 57 15.66 5.21 -6.60
CA THR A 57 14.63 6.14 -7.06
C THR A 57 14.67 6.26 -8.59
N VAL A 58 13.90 5.44 -9.29
CA VAL A 58 13.42 5.80 -10.62
C VAL A 58 12.36 6.86 -10.36
N ASN A 59 12.69 8.09 -10.71
CA ASN A 59 11.70 9.16 -10.78
C ASN A 59 10.62 8.72 -11.79
N MET A 60 9.52 8.15 -11.29
CA MET A 60 8.26 8.07 -12.05
C MET A 60 7.61 9.46 -12.02
N GLY A 61 8.27 10.42 -12.66
CA GLY A 61 7.76 11.74 -12.99
C GLY A 61 7.92 11.92 -14.50
N ASP A 62 6.84 12.38 -15.13
CA ASP A 62 6.84 13.00 -16.46
C ASP A 62 6.94 12.07 -17.69
N ASN A 63 5.95 11.18 -17.85
CA ASN A 63 5.54 10.78 -19.21
C ASN A 63 4.70 11.92 -19.84
N HIS A 64 5.37 13.02 -20.21
CA HIS A 64 4.83 13.92 -21.24
C HIS A 64 4.96 13.20 -22.58
N GLY A 65 3.91 12.47 -22.95
CA GLY A 65 3.83 11.78 -24.23
C GLY A 65 3.84 12.78 -25.40
N THR A 66 4.96 12.84 -26.12
CA THR A 66 4.96 13.20 -27.54
C THR A 66 4.91 11.91 -28.36
N ILE A 67 3.77 11.68 -29.02
CA ILE A 67 3.70 10.76 -30.15
C ILE A 67 3.79 11.59 -31.42
N ASN A 68 4.98 11.62 -32.03
CA ASN A 68 5.15 12.00 -33.42
C ASN A 68 5.11 10.72 -34.26
N MET A 69 4.12 10.59 -35.14
CA MET A 69 4.28 9.90 -36.42
C MET A 69 4.17 10.93 -37.54
#